data_AF-A0A2U1ZX65-F1
#
_entry.id   AF-A0A2U1ZX65-F1
#
_cell.length_a   1.000
_cell.length_b   1.000
_cell.length_c   1.000
_cell.angle_alpha   90.00
_cell.angle_beta   90.00
_cell.angle_gamma   90.00
#
_symmetry.space_group_name_H-M   'P 1'
#
loop_
_entity.id
_entity.type
_entity.pdbx_description
1 polymer ?
#
loop_
_entity_poly.entity_id
_entity_poly.type
_entity_poly.pdbx_seq_one_letter_code
_entity_poly.pdbx_strand_id
1 'polypeptide(L)'
;MPPDPVVATIPSGGDPVHPGSSPARTAAPWRRLAWLTLPVLTAAAVLLADALRTWAAGSLVAASWHSLDPWLPTVLPARVGWAVAPWPALLTTATLATVVLVTAALALVVLRAVAERRRVLRFLLLWLAAVVGGVVAVGATQLGDVLHVIDLFGGRGGSWIRTFTLPALVAAVRWGLVWGLVPALLTTLLVPARVPPDVLGPWSRRAPVLLLLAAVVAGLWLTSTARSASVSTMTEVATPEPTADPGPSDPPPTVAPGDGSAAANALPGRCDEADLVTTAAHTDAATGRRFGVATTTNTGDATCLVVGLPDLAFADEDGDAVVPVVEPWGGFSDGGVPGDGVLEQVDLGVPVTLEPGASATAELTWRGSGAGAITVEKVLVAPWPGAQRTVVDEWMDLETGAILGVAPWRAAPDPASAVD
;
A
#
# COMPACT_ATOMS: atom_id res chain seq x y z
N MET A 1 82.86 -65.58 -20.27
CA MET A 1 82.45 -65.78 -18.87
C MET A 1 82.65 -64.44 -18.17
N PRO A 2 81.57 -63.70 -17.87
CA PRO A 2 81.67 -62.34 -17.35
C PRO A 2 81.99 -62.34 -15.84
N PRO A 3 82.65 -61.29 -15.33
CA PRO A 3 82.94 -61.14 -13.90
C PRO A 3 81.69 -60.73 -13.10
N ASP A 4 81.61 -61.23 -11.87
CA ASP A 4 80.53 -60.99 -10.92
C ASP A 4 80.34 -59.50 -10.58
N PRO A 5 79.08 -59.03 -10.39
CA PRO A 5 78.81 -57.66 -9.99
C PRO A 5 79.15 -57.42 -8.51
N VAL A 6 79.98 -56.41 -8.29
CA VAL A 6 80.31 -55.85 -6.98
C VAL A 6 79.04 -55.27 -6.33
N VAL A 7 78.61 -55.90 -5.24
CA VAL A 7 77.53 -55.42 -4.36
C VAL A 7 78.06 -54.24 -3.56
N ALA A 8 77.60 -53.03 -3.90
CA ALA A 8 77.86 -51.82 -3.13
C ALA A 8 76.93 -51.77 -1.90
N THR A 9 77.51 -51.87 -0.72
CA THR A 9 76.85 -51.66 0.57
C THR A 9 76.58 -50.17 0.76
N ILE A 10 75.32 -49.76 0.66
CA ILE A 10 74.88 -48.39 0.97
C ILE A 10 74.74 -48.25 2.50
N PRO A 11 75.35 -47.23 3.12
CA PRO A 11 75.22 -46.99 4.56
C PRO A 11 73.80 -46.55 4.93
N SER A 12 73.14 -47.37 5.75
CA SER A 12 71.90 -47.08 6.46
C SER A 12 72.20 -46.16 7.65
N GLY A 13 72.04 -44.86 7.48
CA GLY A 13 72.34 -43.87 8.50
C GLY A 13 71.84 -42.48 8.13
N GLY A 14 70.53 -42.33 7.99
CA GLY A 14 69.87 -41.03 7.91
C GLY A 14 68.81 -40.95 8.99
N ASP A 15 69.05 -40.14 10.01
CA ASP A 15 68.06 -39.81 11.03
C ASP A 15 66.78 -39.30 10.37
N PRO A 16 65.58 -39.72 10.82
CA PRO A 16 64.34 -39.20 10.31
C PRO A 16 64.28 -37.70 10.65
N VAL A 17 64.55 -36.86 9.66
CA VAL A 17 64.22 -35.44 9.69
C VAL A 17 62.72 -35.38 9.96
N HIS A 18 62.33 -35.08 11.20
CA HIS A 18 60.95 -34.81 11.55
C HIS A 18 60.45 -33.69 10.63
N PRO A 19 59.53 -33.96 9.70
CA PRO A 19 58.99 -32.91 8.84
C PRO A 19 58.36 -31.88 9.78
N GLY A 20 58.95 -30.68 9.75
CA GLY A 20 58.61 -29.59 10.65
C GLY A 20 57.10 -29.45 10.78
N SER A 21 56.66 -29.33 12.02
CA SER A 21 55.31 -28.91 12.37
C SER A 21 54.99 -27.66 11.57
N SER A 22 54.29 -27.84 10.45
CA SER A 22 53.82 -26.73 9.63
C SER A 22 53.08 -25.80 10.57
N PRO A 23 53.50 -24.52 10.68
CA PRO A 23 52.93 -23.62 11.67
C PRO A 23 51.43 -23.68 11.51
N ALA A 24 50.74 -24.09 12.58
CA ALA A 24 49.30 -24.23 12.62
C ALA A 24 48.73 -22.92 12.11
N ARG A 25 48.33 -22.91 10.83
CA ARG A 25 47.93 -21.69 10.13
C ARG A 25 46.59 -21.34 10.75
N THR A 26 46.62 -20.53 11.79
CA THR A 26 45.45 -20.14 12.58
C THR A 26 44.42 -19.63 11.59
N ALA A 27 43.38 -20.44 11.36
CA ALA A 27 42.36 -20.12 10.39
C ALA A 27 41.76 -18.78 10.81
N ALA A 28 41.95 -17.77 9.97
CA ALA A 28 41.60 -16.41 10.32
C ALA A 28 40.10 -16.32 10.68
N PRO A 29 39.75 -15.60 11.77
CA PRO A 29 38.41 -15.62 12.38
C PRO A 29 37.29 -15.24 11.42
N TRP A 30 37.59 -14.44 10.38
CA TRP A 30 36.64 -14.04 9.34
C TRP A 30 36.01 -15.23 8.58
N ARG A 31 36.68 -16.38 8.50
CA ARG A 31 36.12 -17.58 7.84
C ARG A 31 34.91 -18.16 8.56
N ARG A 32 34.78 -17.93 9.88
CA ARG A 32 33.64 -18.41 10.67
C ARG A 32 32.37 -17.58 10.43
N LEU A 33 32.53 -16.33 9.98
CA LEU A 33 31.43 -15.39 9.75
C LEU A 33 31.03 -15.29 8.27
N ALA A 34 31.64 -16.10 7.41
CA ALA A 34 31.44 -16.00 5.97
C ALA A 34 29.99 -16.30 5.53
N TRP A 35 29.21 -17.04 6.34
CA TRP A 35 27.78 -17.28 6.09
C TRP A 35 26.90 -16.06 6.40
N LEU A 36 27.42 -15.08 7.15
CA LEU A 36 26.73 -13.82 7.46
C LEU A 36 26.92 -12.76 6.37
N THR A 37 27.83 -12.95 5.40
CA THR A 37 28.07 -11.92 4.38
C THR A 37 26.85 -11.67 3.52
N LEU A 38 26.17 -12.73 3.05
CA LEU A 38 24.96 -12.58 2.25
C LEU A 38 23.85 -11.85 3.01
N PRO A 39 23.42 -12.29 4.21
CA PRO A 39 22.31 -11.65 4.91
C PRO A 39 22.63 -10.19 5.30
N VAL A 40 23.86 -9.89 5.75
CA VAL A 40 24.27 -8.52 6.09
C VAL A 40 24.26 -7.62 4.86
N LEU A 41 24.84 -8.07 3.74
CA LEU A 41 24.83 -7.30 2.49
C LEU A 41 23.42 -7.15 1.92
N THR A 42 22.55 -8.14 2.12
CA THR A 42 21.15 -8.10 1.69
C THR A 42 20.37 -7.08 2.51
N ALA A 43 20.53 -7.06 3.85
CA ALA A 43 19.93 -6.05 4.70
C ALA A 43 20.40 -4.63 4.35
N ALA A 44 21.70 -4.46 4.10
CA ALA A 44 22.25 -3.19 3.65
C ALA A 44 21.68 -2.77 2.28
N ALA A 45 21.49 -3.70 1.35
CA ALA A 45 20.86 -3.43 0.07
C ALA A 45 19.37 -3.05 0.20
N VAL A 46 18.62 -3.64 1.14
CA VAL A 46 17.23 -3.24 1.43
C VAL A 46 17.20 -1.79 1.89
N LEU A 47 18.03 -1.43 2.89
CA LEU A 47 18.09 -0.08 3.44
C LEU A 47 18.57 0.95 2.42
N LEU A 48 19.57 0.60 1.60
CA LEU A 48 20.09 1.49 0.56
C LEU A 48 19.06 1.73 -0.55
N ALA A 49 18.37 0.68 -1.00
CA ALA A 49 17.32 0.79 -2.00
C ALA A 49 16.20 1.73 -1.51
N ASP A 50 15.77 1.57 -0.26
CA ASP A 50 14.74 2.40 0.35
C ASP A 50 15.17 3.86 0.55
N ALA A 51 16.40 4.08 1.04
CA ALA A 51 16.96 5.43 1.19
C ALA A 51 17.07 6.14 -0.16
N LEU A 52 17.51 5.44 -1.21
CA LEU A 52 17.62 5.99 -2.56
C LEU A 52 16.24 6.29 -3.16
N ARG A 53 15.27 5.39 -2.96
CA ARG A 53 13.87 5.56 -3.35
C ARG A 53 13.26 6.81 -2.70
N THR A 54 13.42 6.94 -1.38
CA THR A 54 12.90 8.07 -0.59
C THR A 54 13.56 9.39 -0.99
N TRP A 55 14.88 9.39 -1.16
CA TRP A 55 15.62 10.56 -1.65
C TRP A 55 15.15 10.99 -3.04
N ALA A 56 14.99 10.05 -3.97
CA ALA A 56 14.53 10.33 -5.33
C ALA A 56 13.10 10.88 -5.35
N ALA A 57 12.20 10.33 -4.53
CA ALA A 57 10.83 10.83 -4.40
C ALA A 57 10.77 12.27 -3.87
N GLY A 58 11.68 12.66 -2.97
CA GLY A 58 11.73 14.03 -2.42
C GLY A 58 12.54 15.03 -3.25
N SER A 59 13.45 14.56 -4.11
CA SER A 59 14.42 15.43 -4.80
C SER A 59 14.13 15.62 -6.30
N LEU A 60 13.32 14.75 -6.90
CA LEU A 60 13.05 14.77 -8.34
C LEU A 60 11.65 15.31 -8.64
N VAL A 61 11.49 15.91 -9.82
CA VAL A 61 10.16 16.25 -10.35
C VAL A 61 9.35 14.99 -10.63
N ALA A 62 8.03 15.07 -10.47
CA ALA A 62 7.11 13.91 -10.55
C ALA A 62 7.32 13.05 -11.81
N ALA A 63 7.49 13.67 -12.98
CA ALA A 63 7.73 12.93 -14.24
C ALA A 63 9.02 12.08 -14.22
N SER A 64 10.10 12.61 -13.64
CA SER A 64 11.37 11.90 -13.50
C SER A 64 11.27 10.80 -12.44
N TRP A 65 10.58 11.07 -11.33
CA TRP A 65 10.30 10.09 -10.29
C TRP A 65 9.53 8.88 -10.85
N HIS A 66 8.42 9.10 -11.56
CA HIS A 66 7.62 8.03 -12.16
C HIS A 66 8.39 7.18 -13.16
N SER A 67 9.36 7.78 -13.87
CA SER A 67 10.23 7.05 -14.79
C SER A 67 11.27 6.16 -14.07
N LEU A 68 11.67 6.54 -12.85
CA LEU A 68 12.70 5.85 -12.06
C LEU A 68 12.13 4.86 -11.03
N ASP A 69 10.91 5.06 -10.54
CA ASP A 69 10.29 4.21 -9.51
C ASP A 69 10.35 2.70 -9.84
N PRO A 70 10.10 2.24 -11.09
CA PRO A 70 10.23 0.82 -11.43
C PRO A 70 11.64 0.23 -11.24
N TRP A 71 12.67 1.07 -11.26
CA TRP A 71 14.09 0.72 -11.11
C TRP A 71 14.60 0.86 -9.67
N LEU A 72 13.79 1.46 -8.80
CA LEU A 72 14.06 1.60 -7.36
C LEU A 72 13.00 0.82 -6.55
N PRO A 73 12.81 -0.50 -6.82
CA PRO A 73 11.90 -1.30 -6.02
C PRO A 73 12.41 -1.35 -4.58
N THR A 74 11.51 -1.51 -3.62
CA THR A 74 11.83 -1.72 -2.21
C THR A 74 11.08 -2.94 -1.68
N VAL A 75 11.66 -3.58 -0.67
CA VAL A 75 11.03 -4.68 0.09
C VAL A 75 10.30 -4.13 1.31
N LEU A 76 10.61 -2.90 1.74
CA LEU A 76 9.94 -2.30 2.87
C LEU A 76 8.46 -2.05 2.52
N PRO A 77 7.53 -2.39 3.42
CA PRO A 77 6.12 -2.11 3.22
C PRO A 77 5.89 -0.62 2.97
N ALA A 78 5.06 -0.27 1.99
CA ALA A 78 4.69 1.13 1.74
C ALA A 78 4.17 1.85 3.00
N ARG A 79 3.54 1.09 3.91
CA ARG A 79 3.08 1.53 5.24
C ARG A 79 4.14 2.21 6.09
N VAL A 80 5.42 1.86 5.92
CA VAL A 80 6.49 2.46 6.73
C VAL A 80 6.51 3.99 6.58
N GLY A 81 6.13 4.53 5.42
CA GLY A 81 6.14 5.97 5.16
C GLY A 81 4.95 6.74 5.74
N TRP A 82 3.87 6.07 6.16
CA TRP A 82 2.64 6.73 6.63
C TRP A 82 2.06 6.13 7.90
N ALA A 83 2.65 5.06 8.42
CA ALA A 83 2.29 4.51 9.70
C ALA A 83 2.81 5.42 10.83
N VAL A 84 2.03 5.45 11.89
CA VAL A 84 2.23 6.25 13.10
C VAL A 84 3.14 5.52 14.08
N ALA A 85 3.87 6.24 14.92
CA ALA A 85 4.80 5.60 15.86
C ALA A 85 4.04 4.66 16.81
N PRO A 86 4.58 3.45 17.14
CA PRO A 86 5.93 2.94 16.84
C PRO A 86 6.03 2.07 15.58
N TRP A 87 4.97 2.00 14.76
CA TRP A 87 4.82 1.01 13.70
C TRP A 87 5.89 1.05 12.60
N PRO A 88 6.37 2.21 12.11
CA PRO A 88 7.44 2.24 11.10
C PRO A 88 8.70 1.49 11.53
N ALA A 89 9.12 1.66 12.79
CA ALA A 89 10.31 0.99 13.32
C ALA A 89 10.09 -0.52 13.47
N LEU A 90 8.93 -0.94 13.96
CA LEU A 90 8.59 -2.36 14.10
C LEU A 90 8.48 -3.07 12.74
N LEU A 91 7.81 -2.44 11.76
CA LEU A 91 7.70 -2.98 10.40
C LEU A 91 9.08 -3.12 9.72
N THR A 92 9.92 -2.09 9.85
CA THR A 92 11.26 -2.10 9.27
C THR A 92 12.13 -3.19 9.90
N THR A 93 12.13 -3.28 11.24
CA THR A 93 12.92 -4.29 11.96
C THR A 93 12.43 -5.72 11.69
N ALA A 94 11.13 -5.96 11.67
CA ALA A 94 10.54 -7.26 11.34
C ALA A 94 10.82 -7.68 9.89
N THR A 95 10.76 -6.74 8.94
CA THR A 95 11.09 -7.00 7.53
C THR A 95 12.56 -7.37 7.39
N LEU A 96 13.48 -6.59 7.97
CA LEU A 96 14.91 -6.88 7.92
C LEU A 96 15.26 -8.22 8.60
N ALA A 97 14.68 -8.49 9.77
CA ALA A 97 14.87 -9.77 10.46
C ALA A 97 14.44 -10.95 9.60
N THR A 98 13.28 -10.85 8.93
CA THR A 98 12.77 -11.89 8.04
C THR A 98 13.70 -12.12 6.85
N VAL A 99 14.08 -11.06 6.12
CA VAL A 99 15.00 -11.15 4.97
C VAL A 99 16.35 -11.75 5.39
N VAL A 100 16.93 -11.28 6.50
CA VAL A 100 18.21 -11.76 7.04
C VAL A 100 18.15 -13.25 7.38
N LEU A 101 17.11 -13.70 8.08
CA LEU A 101 17.00 -15.10 8.52
C LEU A 101 16.77 -16.05 7.34
N VAL A 102 15.90 -15.69 6.40
CA VAL A 102 15.65 -16.47 5.19
C VAL A 102 16.92 -16.59 4.34
N THR A 103 17.57 -15.46 4.06
CA THR A 103 18.79 -15.46 3.24
C THR A 103 19.95 -16.15 3.92
N ALA A 104 20.11 -16.04 5.24
CA ALA A 104 21.10 -16.79 6.00
C ALA A 104 20.87 -18.31 5.91
N ALA A 105 19.62 -18.76 6.06
CA ALA A 105 19.26 -20.18 5.96
C ALA A 105 19.59 -20.73 4.57
N LEU A 106 19.15 -20.05 3.52
CA LEU A 106 19.37 -20.45 2.13
C LEU A 106 20.84 -20.37 1.74
N ALA A 107 21.56 -19.31 2.11
CA ALA A 107 23.00 -19.21 1.88
C ALA A 107 23.73 -20.40 2.49
N LEU A 108 23.43 -20.74 3.74
CA LEU A 108 24.08 -21.85 4.43
C LEU A 108 23.80 -23.21 3.75
N VAL A 109 22.62 -23.41 3.15
CA VAL A 109 22.32 -24.57 2.31
C VAL A 109 23.15 -24.56 1.03
N VAL A 110 23.17 -23.45 0.30
CA VAL A 110 23.90 -23.30 -0.98
C VAL A 110 25.40 -23.49 -0.79
N LEU A 111 25.97 -22.84 0.24
CA LEU A 111 27.39 -22.90 0.57
C LEU A 111 27.86 -24.32 0.96
N ARG A 112 26.94 -25.20 1.36
CA ARG A 112 27.23 -26.61 1.65
C ARG A 112 27.03 -27.51 0.46
N ALA A 113 25.95 -27.30 -0.28
CA ALA A 113 25.57 -28.15 -1.39
C ALA A 113 26.44 -27.92 -2.64
N VAL A 114 26.95 -26.70 -2.84
CA VAL A 114 27.60 -26.30 -4.08
C VAL A 114 29.10 -26.11 -3.86
N ALA A 115 29.88 -27.00 -4.47
CA ALA A 115 31.34 -26.91 -4.45
C ALA A 115 31.84 -25.63 -5.14
N GLU A 116 32.94 -25.07 -4.62
CA GLU A 116 33.54 -23.83 -5.13
C GLU A 116 33.83 -23.81 -6.63
N ARG A 117 34.24 -24.96 -7.19
CA ARG A 117 34.56 -25.07 -8.63
C ARG A 117 33.40 -24.65 -9.52
N ARG A 118 32.17 -24.63 -9.01
CA ARG A 118 30.96 -24.18 -9.70
C ARG A 118 30.56 -22.75 -9.27
N ARG A 119 31.48 -21.78 -9.40
CA ARG A 119 31.27 -20.38 -8.97
C ARG A 119 30.01 -19.76 -9.56
N VAL A 120 29.74 -20.00 -10.85
CA VAL A 120 28.54 -19.47 -11.54
C VAL A 120 27.26 -20.03 -10.92
N LEU A 121 27.18 -21.35 -10.73
CA LEU A 121 26.00 -21.98 -10.10
C LEU A 121 25.80 -21.48 -8.66
N ARG A 122 26.89 -21.34 -7.90
CA ARG A 122 26.85 -20.81 -6.54
C ARG A 122 26.33 -19.37 -6.50
N PHE A 123 26.81 -18.52 -7.40
CA PHE A 123 26.32 -17.16 -7.57
C PHE A 123 24.82 -17.14 -7.88
N LEU A 124 24.38 -17.91 -8.89
CA LEU A 124 22.97 -17.96 -9.29
C LEU A 124 22.05 -18.42 -8.14
N LEU A 125 22.48 -19.40 -7.35
CA LEU A 125 21.69 -19.88 -6.21
C LEU A 125 21.68 -18.91 -5.02
N LEU A 126 22.78 -18.19 -4.77
CA LEU A 126 22.81 -17.13 -3.75
C LEU A 126 21.97 -15.92 -4.18
N TRP A 127 21.95 -15.61 -5.48
CA TRP A 127 21.09 -14.57 -6.04
C TRP A 127 19.61 -14.94 -5.94
N LEU A 128 19.26 -16.17 -6.31
CA LEU A 128 17.91 -16.71 -6.11
C LEU A 128 17.51 -16.69 -4.63
N ALA A 129 18.43 -16.98 -3.71
CA ALA A 129 18.16 -16.89 -2.27
C ALA A 129 17.79 -15.47 -1.84
N ALA A 130 18.43 -14.43 -2.38
CA ALA A 130 18.07 -13.03 -2.13
C ALA A 130 16.67 -12.69 -2.68
N VAL A 131 16.33 -13.17 -3.88
CA VAL A 131 14.98 -13.02 -4.47
C VAL A 131 13.93 -13.66 -3.57
N VAL A 132 14.13 -14.91 -3.17
CA VAL A 132 13.21 -15.63 -2.27
C VAL A 132 13.09 -14.91 -0.93
N GLY A 133 14.20 -14.40 -0.37
CA GLY A 133 14.19 -13.62 0.87
C GLY A 133 13.30 -12.38 0.79
N GLY A 134 13.39 -11.61 -0.30
CA GLY A 134 12.53 -10.45 -0.54
C GLY A 134 11.06 -10.82 -0.70
N VAL A 135 10.76 -11.85 -1.51
CA VAL A 135 9.38 -12.33 -1.75
C VAL A 135 8.74 -12.84 -0.47
N VAL A 136 9.46 -13.59 0.37
CA VAL A 136 8.94 -14.10 1.65
C VAL A 136 8.62 -12.95 2.61
N ALA A 137 9.50 -11.95 2.70
CA ALA A 137 9.26 -10.81 3.58
C ALA A 137 8.04 -9.99 3.14
N VAL A 138 7.94 -9.63 1.85
CA VAL A 138 6.76 -8.92 1.32
C VAL A 138 5.50 -9.76 1.43
N GLY A 139 5.57 -11.06 1.11
CA GLY A 139 4.44 -11.97 1.23
C GLY A 139 3.91 -12.06 2.66
N ALA A 140 4.80 -12.08 3.67
CA ALA A 140 4.42 -12.09 5.07
C ALA A 140 3.72 -10.77 5.50
N THR A 141 4.21 -9.62 5.05
CA THR A 141 3.51 -8.34 5.24
C THR A 141 2.14 -8.34 4.57
N GLN A 142 2.07 -8.71 3.29
CA GLN A 142 0.82 -8.71 2.52
C GLN A 142 -0.22 -9.69 3.08
N LEU A 143 0.22 -10.81 3.65
CA LEU A 143 -0.68 -11.73 4.34
C LEU A 143 -1.35 -11.07 5.55
N GLY A 144 -0.62 -10.24 6.31
CA GLY A 144 -1.18 -9.50 7.45
C GLY A 144 -2.27 -8.52 7.01
N ASP A 145 -2.03 -7.87 5.87
CA ASP A 145 -2.94 -6.92 5.25
C ASP A 145 -4.20 -7.62 4.73
N VAL A 146 -4.04 -8.75 4.03
CA VAL A 146 -5.15 -9.55 3.52
C VAL A 146 -6.02 -10.09 4.67
N LEU A 147 -5.40 -10.58 5.75
CA LEU A 147 -6.15 -11.03 6.93
C LEU A 147 -6.98 -9.89 7.54
N HIS A 148 -6.40 -8.69 7.64
CA HIS A 148 -7.13 -7.52 8.12
C HIS A 148 -8.31 -7.14 7.22
N VAL A 149 -8.11 -7.17 5.90
CA VAL A 149 -9.18 -6.87 4.92
C VAL A 149 -10.28 -7.94 4.96
N ILE A 150 -9.94 -9.21 5.15
CA ILE A 150 -10.92 -10.28 5.31
C ILE A 150 -11.73 -10.07 6.60
N ASP A 151 -11.10 -9.61 7.69
CA ASP A 151 -11.82 -9.32 8.93
C ASP A 151 -12.82 -8.16 8.76
N LEU A 152 -12.48 -7.16 7.95
CA LEU A 152 -13.34 -5.99 7.70
C LEU A 152 -14.46 -6.25 6.69
N PHE A 153 -14.16 -6.96 5.59
CA PHE A 153 -15.06 -7.07 4.44
C PHE A 153 -15.50 -8.51 4.14
N GLY A 154 -15.13 -9.47 4.99
CA GLY A 154 -15.40 -10.89 4.80
C GLY A 154 -14.78 -11.43 3.50
N GLY A 155 -15.52 -12.30 2.82
CA GLY A 155 -15.09 -12.94 1.56
C GLY A 155 -14.91 -11.98 0.37
N ARG A 156 -15.32 -10.71 0.47
CA ARG A 156 -15.17 -9.71 -0.60
C ARG A 156 -13.75 -9.15 -0.73
N GLY A 157 -12.85 -9.48 0.21
CA GLY A 157 -11.44 -9.06 0.19
C GLY A 157 -10.59 -9.58 -0.99
N GLY A 158 -11.14 -10.40 -1.88
CA GLY A 158 -10.41 -10.96 -3.03
C GLY A 158 -9.87 -9.92 -4.01
N SER A 159 -10.51 -8.75 -4.13
CA SER A 159 -10.02 -7.65 -4.97
C SER A 159 -8.69 -7.09 -4.43
N TRP A 160 -8.50 -7.05 -3.12
CA TRP A 160 -7.27 -6.56 -2.47
C TRP A 160 -6.03 -7.35 -2.91
N ILE A 161 -6.18 -8.67 -3.05
CA ILE A 161 -5.09 -9.55 -3.49
C ILE A 161 -4.62 -9.14 -4.89
N ARG A 162 -5.56 -8.88 -5.81
CA ARG A 162 -5.23 -8.50 -7.19
C ARG A 162 -4.64 -7.10 -7.27
N THR A 163 -5.22 -6.14 -6.55
CA THR A 163 -4.86 -4.72 -6.66
C THR A 163 -3.59 -4.38 -5.90
N PHE A 164 -3.31 -5.02 -4.75
CA PHE A 164 -2.20 -4.63 -3.88
C PHE A 164 -1.17 -5.75 -3.68
N THR A 165 -1.63 -6.97 -3.39
CA THR A 165 -0.70 -8.07 -3.06
C THR A 165 0.12 -8.53 -4.26
N LEU A 166 -0.51 -8.73 -5.43
CA LEU A 166 0.22 -9.15 -6.64
C LEU A 166 1.27 -8.11 -7.09
N PRO A 167 0.95 -6.80 -7.21
CA PRO A 167 1.95 -5.80 -7.54
C PRO A 167 3.10 -5.72 -6.51
N ALA A 168 2.81 -5.85 -5.22
CA ALA A 168 3.83 -5.86 -4.17
C ALA A 168 4.79 -7.06 -4.32
N LEU A 169 4.27 -8.26 -4.60
CA LEU A 169 5.10 -9.44 -4.86
C LEU A 169 5.93 -9.29 -6.13
N VAL A 170 5.38 -8.70 -7.19
CA VAL A 170 6.14 -8.38 -8.42
C VAL A 170 7.26 -7.38 -8.12
N ALA A 171 7.01 -6.35 -7.30
CA ALA A 171 8.03 -5.42 -6.85
C ALA A 171 9.13 -6.11 -6.03
N ALA A 172 8.77 -7.06 -5.16
CA ALA A 172 9.73 -7.87 -4.40
C ALA A 172 10.64 -8.72 -5.31
N VAL A 173 10.07 -9.35 -6.35
CA VAL A 173 10.83 -10.08 -7.37
C VAL A 173 11.78 -9.14 -8.10
N ARG A 174 11.29 -7.98 -8.58
CA ARG A 174 12.13 -6.96 -9.24
C ARG A 174 13.26 -6.49 -8.34
N TRP A 175 12.99 -6.27 -7.04
CA TRP A 175 14.03 -5.93 -6.08
C TRP A 175 15.10 -7.01 -5.98
N GLY A 176 14.73 -8.27 -5.83
CA GLY A 176 15.69 -9.37 -5.77
C GLY A 176 16.53 -9.48 -7.04
N LEU A 177 15.92 -9.25 -8.21
CA LEU A 177 16.61 -9.28 -9.49
C LEU A 177 17.64 -8.14 -9.63
N VAL A 178 17.28 -6.92 -9.24
CA VAL A 178 18.14 -5.73 -9.37
C VAL A 178 19.15 -5.64 -8.22
N TRP A 179 18.66 -5.58 -6.98
CA TRP A 179 19.47 -5.31 -5.80
C TRP A 179 20.12 -6.57 -5.21
N GLY A 180 19.51 -7.75 -5.39
CA GLY A 180 20.06 -9.01 -4.90
C GLY A 180 21.34 -9.45 -5.63
N LEU A 181 21.63 -8.88 -6.80
CA LEU A 181 22.81 -9.22 -7.61
C LEU A 181 24.12 -8.87 -6.90
N VAL A 182 24.20 -7.69 -6.28
CA VAL A 182 25.41 -7.20 -5.62
C VAL A 182 25.75 -8.04 -4.37
N PRO A 183 24.83 -8.29 -3.41
CA PRO A 183 25.09 -9.19 -2.27
C PRO A 183 25.51 -10.60 -2.69
N ALA A 184 24.87 -11.16 -3.72
CA ALA A 184 25.19 -12.50 -4.21
C ALA A 184 26.57 -12.58 -4.85
N LEU A 185 26.93 -11.58 -5.67
CA LEU A 185 28.24 -11.49 -6.31
C LEU A 185 29.34 -11.32 -5.26
N LEU A 186 29.20 -10.33 -4.37
CA LEU A 186 30.17 -10.07 -3.31
C LEU A 186 30.34 -11.29 -2.39
N THR A 187 29.25 -11.96 -2.00
CA THR A 187 29.33 -13.20 -1.23
C THR A 187 30.09 -14.30 -1.97
N THR A 188 29.86 -14.45 -3.27
CA THR A 188 30.57 -15.45 -4.09
C THR A 188 32.06 -15.17 -4.19
N LEU A 189 32.44 -13.88 -4.25
CA LEU A 189 33.83 -13.44 -4.33
C LEU A 189 34.56 -13.50 -2.97
N LEU A 190 33.90 -13.13 -1.88
CA LEU A 190 34.49 -13.00 -0.55
C LEU A 190 34.52 -14.30 0.24
N VAL A 191 33.57 -15.23 0.00
CA VAL A 191 33.43 -16.43 0.83
C VAL A 191 34.22 -17.62 0.26
N PRO A 192 35.24 -18.12 0.98
CA PRO A 192 36.14 -19.15 0.47
C PRO A 192 35.45 -20.50 0.22
N ALA A 193 36.17 -21.33 -0.52
CA ALA A 193 35.75 -22.59 -1.13
C ALA A 193 34.93 -23.58 -0.30
N ARG A 194 35.33 -23.73 0.96
CA ARG A 194 34.85 -24.76 1.88
C ARG A 194 34.97 -24.19 3.28
N VAL A 195 33.84 -24.09 3.96
CA VAL A 195 33.85 -24.02 5.42
C VAL A 195 34.19 -25.44 5.89
N PRO A 196 35.32 -25.67 6.57
CA PRO A 196 35.64 -27.00 7.06
C PRO A 196 34.48 -27.49 7.95
N PRO A 197 33.99 -28.74 7.77
CA PRO A 197 32.87 -29.27 8.53
C PRO A 197 33.11 -29.18 10.05
N ASP A 198 34.38 -29.22 10.46
CA ASP A 198 34.84 -29.15 11.84
C ASP A 198 34.58 -27.79 12.51
N VAL A 199 34.47 -26.70 11.73
CA VAL A 199 34.32 -25.34 12.26
C VAL A 199 32.91 -25.08 12.80
N LEU A 200 31.88 -25.73 12.22
CA LEU A 200 30.49 -25.56 12.65
C LEU A 200 30.02 -26.70 13.59
N GLY A 201 30.88 -27.70 13.82
CA GLY A 201 30.60 -28.83 14.71
C GLY A 201 29.28 -29.57 14.40
N PRO A 202 28.69 -30.27 15.38
CA PRO A 202 27.40 -30.94 15.21
C PRO A 202 26.23 -29.97 14.95
N TRP A 203 26.40 -28.71 15.34
CA TRP A 203 25.43 -27.63 15.09
C TRP A 203 25.27 -27.30 13.61
N SER A 204 26.28 -27.61 12.79
CA SER A 204 26.22 -27.44 11.34
C SER A 204 24.91 -28.02 10.77
N ARG A 205 24.60 -29.28 11.03
CA ARG A 205 23.43 -29.96 10.45
C ARG A 205 22.09 -29.35 10.86
N ARG A 206 22.00 -28.74 12.04
CA ARG A 206 20.76 -28.17 12.60
C ARG A 206 20.57 -26.69 12.31
N ALA A 207 21.66 -25.96 12.06
CA ALA A 207 21.64 -24.53 11.77
C ALA A 207 20.63 -24.09 10.68
N PRO A 208 20.50 -24.74 9.50
CA PRO A 208 19.55 -24.28 8.49
C PRO A 208 18.10 -24.43 8.95
N VAL A 209 17.79 -25.50 9.69
CA VAL A 209 16.46 -25.75 10.24
C VAL A 209 16.12 -24.71 11.31
N LEU A 210 17.06 -24.41 12.20
CA LEU A 210 16.86 -23.38 13.23
C LEU A 210 16.68 -21.99 12.63
N LEU A 211 17.44 -21.65 11.58
CA LEU A 211 17.30 -20.38 10.87
C LEU A 211 15.96 -20.30 10.11
N LEU A 212 15.52 -21.39 9.48
CA LEU A 212 14.20 -21.46 8.86
C LEU A 212 13.08 -21.30 9.87
N LEU A 213 13.18 -21.96 11.03
CA LEU A 213 12.19 -21.82 12.10
C LEU A 213 12.17 -20.39 12.65
N ALA A 214 13.34 -19.79 12.85
CA ALA A 214 13.45 -18.37 13.23
C ALA A 214 12.86 -17.44 12.15
N ALA A 215 13.05 -17.76 10.86
CA ALA A 215 12.47 -17.01 9.75
C ALA A 215 10.94 -17.12 9.72
N VAL A 216 10.37 -18.29 10.03
CA VAL A 216 8.92 -18.46 10.16
C VAL A 216 8.38 -17.62 11.32
N VAL A 217 9.05 -17.64 12.49
CA VAL A 217 8.66 -16.81 13.63
C VAL A 217 8.75 -15.31 13.30
N ALA A 218 9.82 -14.88 12.63
CA ALA A 218 9.98 -13.49 12.18
C ALA A 218 8.90 -13.09 11.16
N GLY A 219 8.56 -13.99 10.23
CA GLY A 219 7.46 -13.79 9.27
C GLY A 219 6.11 -13.65 9.96
N LEU A 220 5.79 -14.52 10.94
CA LEU A 220 4.57 -14.41 11.74
C LEU A 220 4.51 -13.10 12.54
N TRP A 221 5.65 -12.68 13.11
CA TRP A 221 5.76 -11.39 13.79
C TRP A 221 5.55 -10.21 12.84
N LEU A 222 6.10 -10.28 11.62
CA LEU A 222 5.88 -9.28 10.57
C LEU A 222 4.42 -9.22 10.14
N THR A 223 3.77 -10.37 9.91
CA THR A 223 2.33 -10.47 9.60
C THR A 223 1.47 -9.84 10.69
N SER A 224 1.75 -10.15 11.96
CA SER A 224 1.04 -9.58 13.10
C SER A 224 1.24 -8.06 13.19
N THR A 225 2.48 -7.59 13.02
CA THR A 225 2.82 -6.16 13.06
C THR A 225 2.19 -5.39 11.90
N ALA A 226 2.15 -5.96 10.70
CA ALA A 226 1.47 -5.38 9.54
C ALA A 226 -0.03 -5.24 9.77
N ARG A 227 -0.66 -6.27 10.34
CA ARG A 227 -2.07 -6.23 10.73
C ARG A 227 -2.33 -5.16 11.79
N SER A 228 -1.56 -5.12 12.87
CA SER A 228 -1.76 -4.12 13.92
C SER A 228 -1.49 -2.69 13.45
N ALA A 229 -0.46 -2.48 12.61
CA ALA A 229 -0.21 -1.19 11.98
C ALA A 229 -1.40 -0.76 11.11
N SER A 230 -2.03 -1.68 10.37
CA SER A 230 -3.24 -1.41 9.59
C SER A 230 -4.37 -0.86 10.45
N VAL A 231 -4.62 -1.53 11.59
CA VAL A 231 -5.66 -1.12 12.54
C VAL A 231 -5.35 0.26 13.12
N SER A 232 -4.12 0.49 13.58
CA SER A 232 -3.74 1.78 14.17
C SER A 232 -3.81 2.95 13.18
N THR A 233 -3.45 2.72 11.92
CA THR A 233 -3.56 3.77 10.91
C THR A 233 -5.00 4.15 10.60
N MET A 234 -5.97 3.25 10.80
CA MET A 234 -7.39 3.58 10.67
C MET A 234 -7.91 4.37 11.89
N THR A 235 -7.33 4.14 13.08
CA THR A 235 -7.76 4.84 14.30
C THR A 235 -7.13 6.22 14.48
N GLU A 236 -5.97 6.49 13.88
CA GLU A 236 -5.22 7.74 14.08
C GLU A 236 -5.47 8.81 13.00
N VAL A 237 -6.10 8.45 11.87
CA VAL A 237 -6.70 9.47 10.99
C VAL A 237 -7.86 10.06 11.78
N ALA A 238 -7.54 11.14 12.51
CA ALA A 238 -8.34 11.82 13.50
C ALA A 238 -9.83 11.47 13.39
N THR A 239 -10.31 10.60 14.29
CA THR A 239 -11.65 10.82 14.81
C THR A 239 -11.56 12.23 15.39
N PRO A 240 -12.19 13.26 14.78
CA PRO A 240 -12.23 14.56 15.43
C PRO A 240 -12.68 14.31 16.86
N GLU A 241 -11.97 14.91 17.81
CA GLU A 241 -12.36 14.83 19.23
C GLU A 241 -13.86 15.11 19.26
N PRO A 242 -14.71 14.19 19.75
CA PRO A 242 -16.15 14.27 19.57
C PRO A 242 -16.56 15.68 19.97
N THR A 243 -16.89 16.51 18.98
CA THR A 243 -17.31 17.88 19.25
C THR A 243 -18.51 17.69 20.15
N ALA A 244 -18.44 18.15 21.39
CA ALA A 244 -19.49 17.93 22.38
C ALA A 244 -20.82 18.18 21.69
N ASP A 245 -21.67 17.15 21.70
CA ASP A 245 -22.93 17.12 20.95
C ASP A 245 -23.62 18.47 21.12
N PRO A 246 -23.62 19.33 20.08
CA PRO A 246 -24.26 20.62 20.19
C PRO A 246 -25.73 20.26 20.41
N GLY A 247 -26.23 20.49 21.62
CA GLY A 247 -27.61 20.12 21.97
C GLY A 247 -28.61 20.60 20.90
N PRO A 248 -29.85 20.09 20.95
CA PRO A 248 -30.78 20.05 19.82
C PRO A 248 -30.73 21.29 18.93
N SER A 249 -30.45 21.07 17.66
CA SER A 249 -30.32 22.15 16.67
C SER A 249 -31.62 22.35 15.89
N ASP A 250 -31.83 23.54 15.35
CA ASP A 250 -33.01 23.76 14.51
C ASP A 250 -32.96 22.85 13.26
N PRO A 251 -34.11 22.35 12.77
CA PRO A 251 -34.14 21.52 11.56
C PRO A 251 -33.58 22.29 10.37
N PRO A 252 -32.93 21.61 9.42
CA PRO A 252 -32.38 22.27 8.24
C PRO A 252 -33.51 22.96 7.46
N PRO A 253 -33.28 24.18 6.94
CA PRO A 253 -34.31 24.90 6.23
C PRO A 253 -34.69 24.18 4.94
N THR A 254 -35.95 24.22 4.56
CA THR A 254 -36.46 23.53 3.35
C THR A 254 -36.10 24.24 2.05
N VAL A 255 -35.56 25.45 2.14
CA VAL A 255 -34.96 26.23 1.05
C VAL A 255 -33.66 26.81 1.60
N ALA A 256 -32.55 26.72 0.85
CA ALA A 256 -31.32 27.37 1.28
C ALA A 256 -31.56 28.87 1.55
N PRO A 257 -31.02 29.45 2.64
CA PRO A 257 -31.06 30.88 2.83
C PRO A 257 -30.36 31.51 1.63
N GLY A 258 -31.15 32.15 0.76
CA GLY A 258 -30.61 32.80 -0.42
C GLY A 258 -29.59 33.82 0.03
N ASP A 259 -28.36 33.70 -0.48
CA ASP A 259 -27.30 34.71 -0.37
C ASP A 259 -27.64 36.02 -1.10
N GLY A 260 -28.92 36.22 -1.48
CA GLY A 260 -29.36 37.31 -2.32
C GLY A 260 -28.99 37.13 -3.79
N SER A 261 -28.40 36.01 -4.21
CA SER A 261 -28.14 35.73 -5.62
C SER A 261 -29.40 35.28 -6.38
N ALA A 262 -30.43 36.12 -6.37
CA ALA A 262 -31.47 36.12 -7.40
C ALA A 262 -30.89 36.14 -8.84
N ALA A 263 -29.59 36.45 -8.99
CA ALA A 263 -28.82 36.33 -10.21
C ALA A 263 -28.68 34.88 -10.76
N ALA A 264 -28.74 33.84 -9.92
CA ALA A 264 -28.75 32.45 -10.40
C ALA A 264 -30.09 32.09 -11.08
N ASN A 265 -31.19 32.73 -10.67
CA ASN A 265 -32.53 32.51 -11.25
C ASN A 265 -32.67 33.07 -12.68
N ALA A 266 -31.65 33.75 -13.21
CA ALA A 266 -31.71 34.41 -14.51
C ALA A 266 -30.90 33.70 -15.60
N LEU A 267 -30.55 32.41 -15.45
CA LEU A 267 -29.95 31.65 -16.55
C LEU A 267 -31.00 31.40 -17.64
N PRO A 268 -30.85 31.95 -18.86
CA PRO A 268 -31.80 31.69 -19.94
C PRO A 268 -31.86 30.19 -20.25
N GLY A 269 -33.06 29.63 -20.29
CA GLY A 269 -33.26 28.21 -20.56
C GLY A 269 -33.05 27.28 -19.36
N ARG A 270 -32.88 27.80 -18.14
CA ARG A 270 -32.91 26.97 -16.91
C ARG A 270 -34.24 26.22 -16.78
N CYS A 271 -34.19 25.01 -16.25
CA CYS A 271 -35.39 24.26 -15.92
C CYS A 271 -36.25 24.99 -14.87
N ASP A 272 -37.57 24.98 -15.07
CA ASP A 272 -38.48 25.36 -14.01
C ASP A 272 -38.41 24.32 -12.88
N GLU A 273 -38.44 24.79 -11.64
CA GLU A 273 -38.29 23.92 -10.47
C GLU A 273 -39.39 22.86 -10.39
N ALA A 274 -40.61 23.21 -10.80
CA ALA A 274 -41.75 22.29 -10.85
C ALA A 274 -41.58 21.16 -11.89
N ASP A 275 -40.67 21.34 -12.86
CA ASP A 275 -40.37 20.37 -13.92
C ASP A 275 -39.16 19.49 -13.56
N LEU A 276 -38.63 19.57 -12.34
CA LEU A 276 -37.53 18.75 -11.87
C LEU A 276 -37.93 17.87 -10.69
N VAL A 277 -37.54 16.60 -10.75
CA VAL A 277 -37.53 15.70 -9.58
C VAL A 277 -36.08 15.44 -9.21
N THR A 278 -35.71 15.76 -7.97
CA THR A 278 -34.34 15.59 -7.47
C THR A 278 -34.31 14.59 -6.33
N THR A 279 -33.39 13.64 -6.39
CA THR A 279 -33.16 12.59 -5.39
C THR A 279 -31.69 12.52 -5.01
N ALA A 280 -31.38 11.84 -3.91
CA ALA A 280 -30.04 11.49 -3.50
C ALA A 280 -30.01 10.02 -3.09
N ALA A 281 -28.91 9.34 -3.38
CA ALA A 281 -28.67 7.98 -2.95
C ALA A 281 -27.18 7.79 -2.67
N HIS A 282 -26.84 6.87 -1.78
CA HIS A 282 -25.45 6.51 -1.53
C HIS A 282 -25.13 5.04 -1.78
N THR A 283 -23.83 4.78 -1.87
CA THR A 283 -23.27 3.44 -1.89
C THR A 283 -21.95 3.43 -1.15
N ASP A 284 -21.68 2.30 -0.50
CA ASP A 284 -20.44 2.09 0.20
C ASP A 284 -19.27 1.92 -0.77
N ALA A 285 -18.26 2.77 -0.62
CA ALA A 285 -17.01 2.62 -1.34
C ALA A 285 -15.95 1.92 -0.47
N ALA A 286 -14.92 1.37 -1.13
CA ALA A 286 -13.78 0.81 -0.43
C ALA A 286 -12.95 1.92 0.24
N THR A 287 -12.20 1.59 1.31
CA THR A 287 -11.21 2.46 2.00
C THR A 287 -11.75 3.52 2.98
N GLY A 288 -12.97 3.37 3.51
CA GLY A 288 -13.51 4.26 4.55
C GLY A 288 -14.01 5.61 4.03
N ARG A 289 -13.93 5.82 2.71
CA ARG A 289 -14.71 6.84 2.01
C ARG A 289 -16.05 6.26 1.61
N ARG A 290 -17.06 7.11 1.60
CA ARG A 290 -18.36 6.82 1.04
C ARG A 290 -18.56 7.60 -0.25
N PHE A 291 -19.50 7.11 -1.04
CA PHE A 291 -19.90 7.72 -2.28
C PHE A 291 -21.40 7.90 -2.31
N GLY A 292 -21.85 9.03 -2.83
CA GLY A 292 -23.25 9.25 -3.13
C GLY A 292 -23.41 9.95 -4.46
N VAL A 293 -24.65 9.99 -4.91
CA VAL A 293 -25.05 10.66 -6.14
C VAL A 293 -26.35 11.40 -5.87
N ALA A 294 -26.34 12.70 -6.11
CA ALA A 294 -27.57 13.45 -6.31
C ALA A 294 -27.97 13.33 -7.78
N THR A 295 -29.25 13.10 -8.06
CA THR A 295 -29.79 13.00 -9.42
C THR A 295 -30.93 13.99 -9.58
N THR A 296 -30.95 14.74 -10.67
CA THR A 296 -32.09 15.58 -11.05
C THR A 296 -32.59 15.17 -12.42
N THR A 297 -33.91 15.01 -12.58
CA THR A 297 -34.55 14.54 -13.81
C THR A 297 -35.58 15.55 -14.27
N ASN A 298 -35.52 15.91 -15.55
CA ASN A 298 -36.53 16.75 -16.19
C ASN A 298 -37.82 15.95 -16.43
N THR A 299 -38.87 16.27 -15.68
CA THR A 299 -40.22 15.69 -15.82
C THR A 299 -41.17 16.59 -16.62
N GLY A 300 -40.72 17.78 -17.04
CA GLY A 300 -41.47 18.68 -17.91
C GLY A 300 -41.52 18.20 -19.37
N ASP A 301 -42.12 19.02 -20.23
CA ASP A 301 -42.30 18.73 -21.66
C ASP A 301 -41.33 19.50 -22.58
N ALA A 302 -40.52 20.39 -22.01
CA ALA A 302 -39.55 21.21 -22.72
C ALA A 302 -38.10 20.87 -22.34
N THR A 303 -37.19 21.03 -23.31
CA THR A 303 -35.75 20.98 -23.04
C THR A 303 -35.33 22.17 -22.19
N CYS A 304 -34.50 21.93 -21.18
CA CYS A 304 -34.03 22.96 -20.27
C CYS A 304 -32.58 22.70 -19.79
N LEU A 305 -32.05 23.56 -18.92
CA LEU A 305 -30.67 23.53 -18.44
C LEU A 305 -30.60 23.42 -16.90
N VAL A 306 -29.61 22.67 -16.41
CA VAL A 306 -29.13 22.71 -15.02
C VAL A 306 -27.64 23.05 -14.98
N VAL A 307 -27.18 23.74 -13.94
CA VAL A 307 -25.78 24.22 -13.83
C VAL A 307 -25.36 24.29 -12.36
N GLY A 308 -24.07 24.15 -12.10
CA GLY A 308 -23.50 24.31 -10.76
C GLY A 308 -23.58 23.05 -9.92
N LEU A 309 -23.64 23.25 -8.60
CA LEU A 309 -23.71 22.19 -7.60
C LEU A 309 -25.18 21.96 -7.16
N PRO A 310 -25.55 20.73 -6.74
CA PRO A 310 -26.77 20.52 -5.98
C PRO A 310 -26.74 21.33 -4.68
N ASP A 311 -27.91 21.73 -4.21
CA ASP A 311 -28.08 22.26 -2.87
C ASP A 311 -28.43 21.10 -1.92
N LEU A 312 -27.69 20.99 -0.82
CA LEU A 312 -27.76 19.87 0.12
C LEU A 312 -27.89 20.38 1.55
N ALA A 313 -28.77 19.74 2.31
CA ALA A 313 -28.80 19.81 3.76
C ALA A 313 -29.14 18.44 4.35
N PHE A 314 -28.81 18.25 5.62
CA PHE A 314 -28.87 16.93 6.26
C PHE A 314 -29.56 17.05 7.60
N ALA A 315 -30.37 16.05 7.93
CA ALA A 315 -30.99 15.93 9.24
C ALA A 315 -30.76 14.53 9.82
N ASP A 316 -30.63 14.45 11.14
CA ASP A 316 -30.58 13.19 11.86
C ASP A 316 -31.98 12.56 12.08
N GLU A 317 -32.04 11.52 12.91
CA GLU A 317 -33.29 10.80 13.24
C GLU A 317 -34.30 11.69 13.97
N ASP A 318 -33.83 12.60 14.81
CA ASP A 318 -34.66 13.54 15.56
C ASP A 318 -35.10 14.75 14.69
N GLY A 319 -34.48 14.91 13.52
CA GLY A 319 -34.74 15.99 12.57
C GLY A 319 -33.85 17.21 12.79
N ASP A 320 -32.86 17.11 13.67
CA ASP A 320 -31.89 18.16 13.94
C ASP A 320 -30.89 18.26 12.79
N ALA A 321 -30.38 19.47 12.53
CA ALA A 321 -29.48 19.72 11.41
C ALA A 321 -28.10 19.11 11.63
N VAL A 322 -27.64 18.37 10.62
CA VAL A 322 -26.25 17.91 10.49
C VAL A 322 -25.53 18.83 9.50
N VAL A 323 -24.45 19.47 9.94
CA VAL A 323 -23.81 20.56 9.19
C VAL A 323 -22.39 20.19 8.77
N PRO A 324 -22.21 19.43 7.68
CA PRO A 324 -20.89 19.17 7.12
C PRO A 324 -20.29 20.44 6.50
N VAL A 325 -18.98 20.45 6.35
CA VAL A 325 -18.25 21.44 5.52
C VAL A 325 -18.36 21.00 4.06
N VAL A 326 -19.17 21.69 3.27
CA VAL A 326 -19.33 21.41 1.85
C VAL A 326 -18.17 22.00 1.05
N GLU A 327 -17.42 21.15 0.36
CA GLU A 327 -16.31 21.53 -0.52
C GLU A 327 -16.64 21.19 -1.98
N PRO A 328 -16.62 22.18 -2.90
CA PRO A 328 -16.68 21.89 -4.32
C PRO A 328 -15.51 20.99 -4.75
N TRP A 329 -15.79 20.02 -5.61
CA TRP A 329 -14.81 19.03 -6.08
C TRP A 329 -15.05 18.67 -7.55
N GLY A 330 -13.99 18.26 -8.28
CA GLY A 330 -14.11 17.94 -9.71
C GLY A 330 -14.83 16.61 -10.03
N GLY A 331 -15.07 15.75 -9.04
CA GLY A 331 -15.61 14.40 -9.28
C GLY A 331 -14.52 13.37 -9.58
N PHE A 332 -14.89 12.08 -9.50
CA PHE A 332 -13.98 10.96 -9.78
C PHE A 332 -13.60 10.87 -11.25
N SER A 333 -14.50 11.26 -12.14
CA SER A 333 -14.22 11.22 -13.58
C SER A 333 -13.08 12.17 -13.98
N ASP A 334 -12.73 13.14 -13.12
CA ASP A 334 -11.62 14.07 -13.33
C ASP A 334 -10.34 13.64 -12.58
N GLY A 335 -10.36 12.47 -11.93
CA GLY A 335 -9.23 11.91 -11.18
C GLY A 335 -8.93 12.62 -9.86
N GLY A 336 -9.81 13.51 -9.40
CA GLY A 336 -9.62 14.27 -8.17
C GLY A 336 -9.96 13.47 -6.90
N VAL A 337 -9.32 13.81 -5.79
CA VAL A 337 -9.70 13.39 -4.43
C VAL A 337 -9.99 14.68 -3.62
N PRO A 338 -11.17 14.82 -3.00
CA PRO A 338 -11.47 15.96 -2.13
C PRO A 338 -10.68 15.88 -0.82
N GLY A 339 -10.34 17.05 -0.27
CA GLY A 339 -9.51 17.20 0.93
C GLY A 339 -8.00 17.29 0.67
N ASP A 340 -7.54 17.19 -0.58
CA ASP A 340 -6.10 17.24 -0.94
C ASP A 340 -5.56 18.68 -1.06
N GLY A 341 -6.34 19.68 -0.63
CA GLY A 341 -5.88 21.02 -0.29
C GLY A 341 -5.65 21.99 -1.45
N VAL A 342 -5.77 21.62 -2.72
CA VAL A 342 -5.61 22.57 -3.83
C VAL A 342 -6.46 22.17 -5.04
N LEU A 343 -7.72 22.60 -5.08
CA LEU A 343 -8.39 22.87 -6.35
C LEU A 343 -8.60 24.38 -6.43
N GLU A 344 -7.59 25.08 -6.95
CA GLU A 344 -7.53 26.54 -7.01
C GLU A 344 -8.60 27.16 -7.93
N GLN A 345 -9.38 26.33 -8.65
CA GLN A 345 -10.60 26.76 -9.33
C GLN A 345 -11.41 25.50 -9.70
N VAL A 346 -12.46 25.18 -8.94
CA VAL A 346 -13.44 24.20 -9.42
C VAL A 346 -14.28 24.93 -10.47
N ASP A 347 -14.15 24.52 -11.73
CA ASP A 347 -15.10 24.91 -12.76
C ASP A 347 -16.47 24.39 -12.34
N LEU A 348 -17.40 25.30 -12.02
CA LEU A 348 -18.76 24.96 -11.60
C LEU A 348 -19.57 24.28 -12.72
N GLY A 349 -18.93 24.04 -13.86
CA GLY A 349 -19.37 23.15 -14.91
C GLY A 349 -20.00 23.91 -16.07
N VAL A 350 -19.95 23.26 -17.22
CA VAL A 350 -20.73 23.65 -18.40
C VAL A 350 -22.21 23.33 -18.11
N PRO A 351 -23.17 24.22 -18.45
CA PRO A 351 -24.59 23.91 -18.32
C PRO A 351 -24.94 22.56 -18.98
N VAL A 352 -25.70 21.74 -18.26
CA VAL A 352 -26.16 20.43 -18.75
C VAL A 352 -27.55 20.60 -19.33
N THR A 353 -27.71 20.26 -20.60
CA THR A 353 -29.01 20.24 -21.28
C THR A 353 -29.78 18.97 -20.93
N LEU A 354 -31.01 19.14 -20.44
CA LEU A 354 -31.94 18.07 -20.12
C LEU A 354 -33.14 18.11 -21.05
N GLU A 355 -33.24 17.12 -21.94
CA GLU A 355 -34.49 16.82 -22.65
C GLU A 355 -35.56 16.28 -21.68
N PRO A 356 -36.85 16.27 -22.05
CA PRO A 356 -37.88 15.59 -21.28
C PRO A 356 -37.50 14.14 -20.96
N GLY A 357 -37.46 13.80 -19.68
CA GLY A 357 -37.05 12.50 -19.15
C GLY A 357 -35.53 12.30 -18.97
N ALA A 358 -34.69 13.24 -19.42
CA ALA A 358 -33.25 13.18 -19.21
C ALA A 358 -32.86 13.57 -17.79
N SER A 359 -31.73 13.03 -17.32
CA SER A 359 -31.22 13.28 -15.97
C SER A 359 -29.80 13.86 -15.99
N ALA A 360 -29.49 14.62 -14.95
CA ALA A 360 -28.13 14.97 -14.57
C ALA A 360 -27.79 14.36 -13.20
N THR A 361 -26.52 14.04 -12.99
CA THR A 361 -26.00 13.54 -11.72
C THR A 361 -24.90 14.44 -11.18
N ALA A 362 -24.80 14.52 -9.86
CA ALA A 362 -23.72 15.17 -9.14
C ALA A 362 -23.14 14.18 -8.13
N GLU A 363 -21.83 13.99 -8.19
CA GLU A 363 -21.12 13.05 -7.32
C GLU A 363 -20.89 13.65 -5.93
N LEU A 364 -21.15 12.85 -4.90
CA LEU A 364 -20.97 13.18 -3.49
C LEU A 364 -19.92 12.25 -2.90
N THR A 365 -19.08 12.75 -2.01
CA THR A 365 -18.13 11.88 -1.30
C THR A 365 -17.72 12.47 0.03
N TRP A 366 -17.62 11.62 1.04
CA TRP A 366 -17.16 11.97 2.37
C TRP A 366 -16.35 10.81 2.95
N ARG A 367 -15.75 11.02 4.12
CA ARG A 367 -15.22 9.93 4.94
C ARG A 367 -16.27 9.56 5.97
N GLY A 368 -16.57 8.26 6.06
CA GLY A 368 -17.48 7.78 7.09
C GLY A 368 -16.87 8.00 8.47
N SER A 369 -17.70 8.33 9.45
CA SER A 369 -17.33 8.50 10.87
C SER A 369 -16.88 7.18 11.55
N GLY A 370 -16.98 6.04 10.87
CA GLY A 370 -16.58 4.73 11.36
C GLY A 370 -17.78 3.79 11.54
N ALA A 371 -17.53 2.53 11.94
CA ALA A 371 -18.59 1.52 12.00
C ALA A 371 -19.67 1.85 13.05
N GLY A 372 -20.82 2.33 12.60
CA GLY A 372 -22.06 2.41 13.38
C GLY A 372 -22.55 3.82 13.73
N ALA A 373 -21.82 4.88 13.36
CA ALA A 373 -22.27 6.26 13.56
C ALA A 373 -23.10 6.72 12.35
N ILE A 374 -24.32 6.19 12.23
CA ILE A 374 -25.32 6.80 11.34
C ILE A 374 -25.78 8.07 12.04
N THR A 375 -25.50 9.21 11.42
CA THR A 375 -25.77 10.54 11.97
C THR A 375 -26.74 11.31 11.09
N VAL A 376 -26.96 10.89 9.85
CA VAL A 376 -27.97 11.45 8.95
C VAL A 376 -28.98 10.37 8.64
N GLU A 377 -30.26 10.69 8.81
CA GLU A 377 -31.38 9.85 8.35
C GLU A 377 -32.09 10.46 7.12
N LYS A 378 -32.01 11.79 6.97
CA LYS A 378 -32.69 12.51 5.89
C LYS A 378 -31.72 13.42 5.16
N VAL A 379 -31.76 13.32 3.83
CA VAL A 379 -31.06 14.24 2.93
C VAL A 379 -32.09 15.15 2.28
N LEU A 380 -31.91 16.45 2.44
CA LEU A 380 -32.68 17.47 1.77
C LEU A 380 -31.88 17.94 0.56
N VAL A 381 -32.38 17.68 -0.65
CA VAL A 381 -31.66 17.96 -1.90
C VAL A 381 -32.48 18.83 -2.84
N ALA A 382 -31.86 19.81 -3.47
CA ALA A 382 -32.44 20.61 -4.53
C ALA A 382 -31.48 20.76 -5.73
N PRO A 383 -31.99 21.06 -6.94
CA PRO A 383 -31.15 21.15 -8.13
C PRO A 383 -30.18 22.34 -8.11
N TRP A 384 -30.46 23.39 -7.32
CA TRP A 384 -29.57 24.53 -7.08
C TRP A 384 -29.94 25.26 -5.78
N PRO A 385 -29.06 26.13 -5.23
CA PRO A 385 -29.37 26.94 -4.06
C PRO A 385 -30.57 27.86 -4.27
N GLY A 386 -31.52 27.81 -3.34
CA GLY A 386 -32.74 28.63 -3.37
C GLY A 386 -33.95 27.96 -4.03
N ALA A 387 -33.79 26.78 -4.61
CA ALA A 387 -34.92 25.91 -4.96
C ALA A 387 -35.48 25.19 -3.71
N GLN A 388 -36.73 24.73 -3.78
CA GLN A 388 -37.34 23.86 -2.76
C GLN A 388 -36.57 22.54 -2.69
N ARG A 389 -36.07 22.22 -1.49
CA ARG A 389 -35.44 20.93 -1.23
C ARG A 389 -36.49 19.84 -1.14
N THR A 390 -36.22 18.73 -1.82
CA THR A 390 -36.93 17.47 -1.67
C THR A 390 -36.28 16.70 -0.53
N VAL A 391 -37.09 16.19 0.40
CA VAL A 391 -36.61 15.34 1.50
C VAL A 391 -36.55 13.90 1.00
N VAL A 392 -35.40 13.26 1.20
CA VAL A 392 -35.14 11.86 0.85
C VAL A 392 -34.70 11.13 2.12
N ASP A 393 -35.35 10.01 2.41
CA ASP A 393 -34.92 9.12 3.49
C ASP A 393 -33.68 8.35 3.02
N GLU A 394 -32.51 8.78 3.49
CA GLU A 394 -31.22 8.26 3.07
C GLU A 394 -30.25 8.32 4.24
N TRP A 395 -29.76 7.14 4.65
CA TRP A 395 -28.90 7.02 5.83
C TRP A 395 -27.45 7.31 5.47
N MET A 396 -26.79 8.26 6.13
CA MET A 396 -25.38 8.56 5.89
C MET A 396 -24.61 8.63 7.21
N ASP A 397 -23.38 8.10 7.21
CA ASP A 397 -22.43 8.23 8.32
C ASP A 397 -21.62 9.54 8.19
N LEU A 398 -22.36 10.66 8.10
CA LEU A 398 -21.85 12.01 7.88
C LEU A 398 -22.12 12.87 9.11
N GLU A 399 -21.09 13.40 9.75
CA GLU A 399 -21.21 14.18 10.99
C GLU A 399 -21.07 15.69 10.77
N THR A 400 -21.53 16.49 11.73
CA THR A 400 -21.32 17.94 11.73
C THR A 400 -19.82 18.25 11.72
N GLY A 401 -19.40 19.11 10.79
CA GLY A 401 -17.99 19.46 10.57
C GLY A 401 -17.23 18.50 9.65
N ALA A 402 -17.80 17.35 9.26
CA ALA A 402 -17.18 16.47 8.28
C ALA A 402 -17.07 17.15 6.91
N ILE A 403 -16.01 16.85 6.16
CA ILE A 403 -15.84 17.37 4.80
C ILE A 403 -16.70 16.53 3.84
N LEU A 404 -17.63 17.19 3.15
CA LEU A 404 -18.43 16.63 2.06
C LEU A 404 -17.98 17.24 0.73
N GLY A 405 -17.31 16.44 -0.09
CA GLY A 405 -16.98 16.80 -1.46
C GLY A 405 -18.21 16.70 -2.37
N VAL A 406 -18.51 17.75 -3.12
CA VAL A 406 -19.66 17.84 -4.03
C VAL A 406 -19.20 18.24 -5.42
N ALA A 407 -19.51 17.41 -6.42
CA ALA A 407 -19.22 17.69 -7.82
C ALA A 407 -20.34 18.47 -8.52
N PRO A 408 -20.02 19.23 -9.59
CA PRO A 408 -21.04 19.87 -10.41
C PRO A 408 -21.88 18.85 -11.18
N TRP A 409 -23.07 19.29 -11.60
CA TRP A 409 -23.97 18.50 -12.44
C TRP A 409 -23.27 18.05 -13.74
N ARG A 410 -23.47 16.78 -14.09
CA ARG A 410 -23.05 16.16 -15.36
C ARG A 410 -24.24 15.42 -15.96
N ALA A 411 -24.27 15.29 -17.28
CA ALA A 411 -25.27 14.44 -17.92
C ALA A 411 -25.17 13.02 -17.36
N ALA A 412 -26.30 12.45 -16.95
CA ALA A 412 -26.34 11.07 -16.48
C ALA A 412 -25.94 10.13 -17.64
N PRO A 413 -25.24 9.01 -17.38
CA PRO A 413 -25.01 7.99 -18.39
C PRO A 413 -26.36 7.49 -18.92
N ASP A 414 -26.46 7.34 -20.23
CA ASP A 414 -27.68 6.79 -20.84
C ASP A 414 -27.92 5.39 -20.26
N PRO A 415 -29.07 5.10 -19.61
CA PRO A 415 -29.33 3.81 -18.99
C PRO A 415 -29.22 2.64 -19.98
N ALA A 416 -29.39 2.90 -21.29
CA ALA A 416 -29.19 1.90 -22.34
C ALA A 416 -27.72 1.46 -22.50
N SER A 417 -26.76 2.29 -22.08
CA SER A 417 -25.32 2.02 -22.19
C SER A 417 -24.71 1.24 -21.03
N ALA A 418 -25.46 1.04 -19.93
CA ALA A 418 -24.97 0.37 -18.72
C ALA A 418 -25.13 -1.16 -18.72
N VAL A 419 -25.56 -1.76 -19.83
CA VAL A 419 -25.90 -3.20 -19.95
C VAL A 419 -24.86 -4.02 -20.74
N ASP A 420 -23.82 -3.37 -21.29
CA ASP A 420 -22.68 -4.04 -21.94
C ASP A 420 -21.45 -4.12 -21.01
#